data_AF-A0A6B9Y843-F1
#
_entry.id   AF-A0A6B9Y843-F1
#
_cell.length_a   1.000
_cell.length_b   1.000
_cell.length_c   1.000
_cell.angle_alpha   90.00
_cell.angle_beta   90.00
_cell.angle_gamma   90.00
#
_symmetry.space_group_name_H-M   'P 1'
#
loop_
_entity.id
_entity.type
_entity.pdbx_description
1 polymer ?
#
loop_
_entity_poly.entity_id
_entity_poly.type
_entity_poly.pdbx_seq_one_letter_code
_entity_poly.pdbx_strand_id
1 'polypeptide(L)' 'MTIRAFKTIKAMTQLVGAAAGVYSMYLGADPLTAFALIAFIVSGPEALEYVISEQN' A
#
# COMPACT_ATOMS: atom_id res chain seq x y z
N MET A 1 2.27 -0.77 -20.84
CA MET A 1 3.05 -1.42 -19.78
C MET A 1 2.55 -2.85 -19.61
N THR A 2 3.40 -3.84 -19.33
CA THR A 2 2.92 -5.23 -19.14
C THR A 2 2.24 -5.38 -17.77
N ILE A 3 1.29 -6.32 -17.65
CA ILE A 3 0.62 -6.63 -16.36
C ILE A 3 1.64 -6.99 -15.28
N ARG A 4 2.68 -7.74 -15.67
CA ARG A 4 3.78 -8.10 -14.77
C ARG A 4 4.50 -6.86 -14.24
N ALA A 5 4.86 -5.92 -15.11
CA ALA A 5 5.52 -4.68 -14.69
C ALA A 5 4.62 -3.83 -13.78
N PHE A 6 3.33 -3.70 -14.10
CA PHE A 6 2.34 -3.01 -13.25
C PHE A 6 2.31 -3.59 -11.84
N LYS A 7 2.09 -4.91 -11.72
CA LYS A 7 1.97 -5.58 -10.42
C LYS A 7 3.27 -5.52 -9.62
N THR A 8 4.43 -5.58 -10.27
CA THR A 8 5.72 -5.40 -9.60
C THR A 8 5.86 -4.00 -9.01
N ILE A 9 5.56 -2.95 -9.77
CA ILE A 9 5.64 -1.57 -9.27
C ILE A 9 4.69 -1.37 -8.09
N LYS A 10 3.45 -1.83 -8.22
CA LYS A 10 2.44 -1.75 -7.15
C LYS A 10 2.93 -2.39 -5.84
N ALA A 11 3.39 -3.63 -5.92
CA ALA A 11 3.89 -4.37 -4.76
C ALA A 11 5.11 -3.68 -4.11
N MET A 12 6.02 -3.13 -4.92
CA MET A 12 7.19 -2.40 -4.42
C MET A 12 6.78 -1.10 -3.72
N THR A 13 5.82 -0.35 -4.26
CA THR A 13 5.31 0.87 -3.63
C THR A 13 4.63 0.57 -2.30
N GLN A 14 3.80 -0.47 -2.24
CA GLN A 14 3.14 -0.91 -1.00
C GLN A 14 4.16 -1.35 0.05
N LEU A 15 5.19 -2.09 -0.35
CA LEU A 15 6.27 -2.54 0.53
C LEU A 15 7.04 -1.35 1.11
N VAL A 16 7.41 -0.37 0.28
CA VAL A 16 8.12 0.84 0.73
C VAL A 16 7.26 1.64 1.70
N GLY A 17 5.98 1.85 1.39
CA GLY A 17 5.07 2.59 2.27
C GLY A 17 4.83 1.87 3.60
N ALA A 18 4.68 0.55 3.59
CA ALA A 18 4.55 -0.25 4.80
C ALA A 18 5.81 -0.17 5.67
N ALA A 19 7.00 -0.32 5.07
CA ALA A 19 8.27 -0.21 5.77
C ALA A 19 8.48 1.20 6.37
N ALA A 20 8.13 2.25 5.62
CA ALA A 20 8.18 3.63 6.11
C ALA A 20 7.25 3.86 7.30
N GLY A 21 6.04 3.31 7.28
CA GLY A 21 5.11 3.37 8.41
C GLY A 21 5.62 2.62 9.64
N VAL A 22 6.27 1.46 9.46
CA VAL A 22 6.91 0.75 10.58
C VAL A 22 8.08 1.54 11.15
N TYR A 23 8.90 2.13 10.28
CA TYR A 23 10.04 2.94 10.71
C TYR A 23 9.60 4.23 11.42
N SER A 24 8.49 4.85 11.02
CA SER A 24 7.97 6.03 11.71
C SER A 24 7.51 5.70 13.14
N MET A 25 6.92 4.52 13.37
CA MET A 25 6.60 4.04 14.72
C MET A 25 7.86 3.90 15.59
N TYR A 26 8.95 3.38 15.01
CA TYR A 26 10.24 3.32 15.72
C TYR A 26 10.76 4.72 16.09
N LEU A 27 10.52 5.73 15.25
CA LEU A 27 10.86 7.14 15.53
C LEU A 27 9.88 7.84 16.50
N GLY A 28 8.87 7.13 17.02
CA GLY A 28 7.93 7.66 18.00
C GLY A 28 6.61 8.19 17.43
N ALA A 29 6.29 7.92 16.16
CA ALA A 29 4.95 8.20 15.63
C ALA A 29 3.89 7.33 16.35
N ASP A 30 2.69 7.88 16.50
CA ASP A 30 1.56 7.16 17.09
C ASP A 30 1.29 5.85 16.31
N PRO A 31 1.34 4.66 16.96
CA PRO A 31 1.19 3.38 16.29
C PRO A 31 -0.16 3.21 15.59
N LEU A 32 -1.25 3.69 16.19
CA LEU A 32 -2.59 3.55 15.61
C LEU A 32 -2.69 4.30 14.28
N THR A 33 -2.20 5.54 14.25
CA THR A 33 -2.15 6.37 13.05
C THR A 33 -1.24 5.76 11.98
N ALA A 34 -0.06 5.28 12.37
CA ALA A 34 0.87 4.64 11.44
C ALA A 34 0.28 3.35 10.84
N PHE A 35 -0.33 2.48 11.66
CA PHE A 35 -1.00 1.27 11.18
C PHE A 35 -2.19 1.58 10.27
N ALA A 36 -2.98 2.61 10.58
CA ALA A 36 -4.07 3.03 9.71
C ALA A 36 -3.56 3.47 8.32
N LEU A 37 -2.47 4.24 8.27
CA LEU A 37 -1.84 4.66 7.02
C LEU A 37 -1.27 3.48 6.24
N ILE A 38 -0.58 2.55 6.91
CA ILE A 38 -0.09 1.32 6.28
C ILE A 38 -1.26 0.53 5.68
N ALA A 39 -2.36 0.40 6.41
CA ALA A 39 -3.55 -0.30 5.93
C ALA A 39 -4.07 0.37 4.64
N PHE A 40 -4.22 1.70 4.61
CA PHE A 40 -4.64 2.41 3.40
C PHE A 40 -3.69 2.21 2.22
N ILE A 41 -2.37 2.28 2.45
CA ILE A 41 -1.35 2.09 1.41
C ILE A 41 -1.44 0.69 0.83
N VAL A 42 -1.64 -0.33 1.67
CA VAL A 42 -1.68 -1.72 1.23
C VAL A 42 -3.02 -2.06 0.60
N SER A 43 -4.15 -1.77 1.27
CA SER A 43 -5.48 -2.21 0.81
C SER A 43 -6.11 -1.28 -0.23
N GLY A 44 -5.79 0.01 -0.23
CA GLY A 44 -6.38 1.01 -1.11
C GLY A 44 -6.22 0.67 -2.60
N PRO A 45 -4.98 0.40 -3.08
CA PRO A 45 -4.76 -0.04 -4.45
C PRO A 45 -5.53 -1.31 -4.83
N GLU A 46 -5.78 -2.20 -3.88
CA GLU A 46 -6.39 -3.51 -4.19
C GLU A 46 -7.90 -3.41 -4.27
N ALA A 47 -8.49 -2.59 -3.40
CA ALA A 47 -9.87 -2.19 -3.51
C ALA A 47 -10.14 -1.48 -4.84
N LEU A 48 -9.23 -0.58 -5.26
CA LEU A 48 -9.34 0.11 -6.55
C LEU A 48 -9.19 -0.86 -7.73
N GLU A 49 -8.20 -1.75 -7.71
CA GLU A 49 -8.01 -2.77 -8.76
C GLU A 49 -9.24 -3.67 -8.87
N TYR A 50 -9.81 -4.11 -7.73
CA TYR A 50 -11.04 -4.90 -7.69
C TYR A 50 -12.20 -4.17 -8.37
N VAL A 51 -12.49 -2.93 -7.94
CA VAL A 51 -13.60 -2.13 -8.48
C VAL A 51 -13.42 -1.84 -9.98
N ILE A 52 -12.21 -1.51 -10.41
CA ILE A 52 -11.91 -1.24 -11.83
C ILE A 52 -12.02 -2.52 -12.66
N SER A 53 -11.62 -3.67 -12.09
CA SER A 53 -11.73 -4.96 -12.78
C SER A 53 -13.18 -5.44 -12.93
N GLU A 54 -14.06 -5.11 -11.99
CA GLU A 54 -15.50 -5.41 -12.06
C GLU A 54 -16.25 -4.57 -13.10
N GLN A 55 -15.71 -3.41 -13.47
CA GLN A 55 -16.31 -2.50 -14.46
C GLN A 55 -16.02 -2.87 -15.93
N ASN A 56 -15.26 -3.94 -16.18
CA ASN A 56 -14.92 -4.45 -17.52
C ASN A 56 -15.49 -5.84 -17.74
#